data_AF-A0A9P1JF67-F1
#
_entry.id   AF-A0A9P1JF67-F1
#
_cell.length_a   1.000
_cell.length_b   1.000
_cell.length_c   1.000
_cell.angle_alpha   90.00
_cell.angle_beta   90.00
_cell.angle_gamma   90.00
#
_symmetry.space_group_name_H-M   'P 1'
#
loop_
_entity.id
_entity.type
_entity.pdbx_description
1 polymer ?
#
loop_
_entity_poly.entity_id
_entity_poly.type
_entity_poly.pdbx_seq_one_letter_code
_entity_poly.pdbx_strand_id
1 'polypeptide(L)' 'MAEFNTLKEIVEQLKDCGYECEAGPLVNNVAFQKLAELAGVAAESGEEIYYVR' A
#
# COMPACT_ATOMS: atom_id res chain seq x y z
N MET A 1 -6.28 16.76 12.44
CA MET A 1 -6.28 15.30 12.22
C MET A 1 -6.50 15.11 10.73
N ALA A 2 -5.66 14.38 10.01
CA ALA A 2 -5.90 14.14 8.60
C ALA A 2 -7.27 13.44 8.47
N GLU A 3 -8.22 14.10 7.83
CA GLU A 3 -9.50 13.49 7.50
C GLU A 3 -9.27 12.57 6.30
N PHE A 4 -9.43 11.27 6.53
CA PHE A 4 -9.40 10.28 5.46
C PHE A 4 -10.86 9.95 5.14
N ASN A 5 -11.31 10.28 3.94
CA ASN A 5 -12.71 10.11 3.57
C ASN A 5 -12.99 8.67 3.13
N THR A 6 -11.98 7.94 2.64
CA THR A 6 -12.12 6.61 2.08
C THR A 6 -10.90 5.71 2.37
N LEU A 7 -11.15 4.39 2.39
CA LEU A 7 -10.09 3.38 2.47
C LEU A 7 -9.09 3.50 1.29
N LYS A 8 -9.57 3.94 0.13
CA LYS A 8 -8.76 4.16 -1.07
C LYS A 8 -7.68 5.21 -0.84
N GLU A 9 -8.03 6.36 -0.27
CA GLU A 9 -7.07 7.43 0.01
C GLU A 9 -5.97 7.00 0.99
N ILE A 10 -6.32 6.14 1.96
CA ILE A 10 -5.35 5.57 2.90
C ILE A 10 -4.35 4.66 2.17
N VAL A 11 -4.85 3.78 1.30
CA VAL A 11 -4.00 2.83 0.54
C VAL A 11 -3.11 3.57 -0.46
N GLU A 12 -3.61 4.60 -1.13
CA GLU A 12 -2.84 5.42 -2.08
C GLU A 12 -1.70 6.18 -1.37
N GLN A 13 -1.93 6.75 -0.18
CA GLN A 13 -0.84 7.39 0.57
C GLN A 13 0.23 6.40 1.02
N LEU A 14 -0.16 5.19 1.42
CA LEU A 14 0.80 4.15 1.78
C LEU A 14 1.65 3.73 0.59
N LYS A 15 1.10 3.78 -0.63
CA LYS A 15 1.85 3.60 -1.88
C LYS A 15 2.82 4.75 -2.13
N ASP A 16 2.39 6.00 -1.94
CA ASP A 16 3.27 7.18 -2.08
C ASP A 16 4.44 7.16 -1.07
N CYS A 17 4.23 6.56 0.10
CA CYS A 17 5.28 6.28 1.09
C CYS A 17 6.17 5.07 0.73
N GLY A 18 6.07 4.53 -0.49
CA GLY A 18 6.86 3.38 -0.94
C GLY A 18 6.51 2.07 -0.21
N TYR A 19 5.31 1.98 0.36
CA TYR A 19 4.88 0.88 1.21
C TYR A 19 5.74 0.69 2.48
N GLU A 20 6.54 1.67 2.89
CA GLU A 20 7.35 1.55 4.10
C GLU A 20 6.51 1.87 5.35
N CYS A 21 6.57 0.96 6.32
CA CYS A 21 6.15 1.24 7.69
C CYS A 21 7.27 0.82 8.66
N GLU A 22 7.14 1.17 9.94
CA GLU A 22 8.12 0.80 10.98
C GLU A 22 8.34 -0.72 11.08
N ALA A 23 7.35 -1.53 10.68
CA ALA A 23 7.42 -2.99 10.65
C ALA A 23 7.99 -3.56 9.33
N GLY A 24 8.44 -2.71 8.40
CA GLY A 24 8.98 -3.08 7.09
C GLY A 24 8.01 -2.83 5.92
N PRO A 25 8.33 -3.31 4.71
CA PRO A 25 7.55 -3.06 3.52
C PRO A 25 6.20 -3.79 3.52
N LEU A 26 5.10 -3.04 3.35
CA LEU A 26 3.72 -3.53 3.35
C LEU A 26 3.35 -4.35 2.11
N VAL A 27 4.10 -4.25 1.02
CA VAL A 27 3.86 -5.02 -0.22
C VAL A 27 3.89 -6.53 -0.02
N ASN A 28 4.59 -7.02 1.01
CA ASN A 28 4.65 -8.44 1.35
C ASN A 28 3.65 -8.82 2.45
N ASN A 29 2.87 -7.87 2.95
CA ASN A 29 1.89 -8.09 4.00
C ASN A 29 0.54 -8.52 3.39
N VAL A 30 0.15 -9.77 3.64
CA VAL A 30 -1.09 -10.37 3.12
C VAL A 30 -2.34 -9.59 3.55
N ALA A 31 -2.36 -9.02 4.75
CA ALA A 31 -3.49 -8.22 5.21
C ALA A 31 -3.59 -6.90 4.44
N PHE A 32 -2.44 -6.28 4.15
CA PHE A 32 -2.40 -5.05 3.35
C PHE A 32 -2.79 -5.27 1.89
N GLN A 33 -2.34 -6.38 1.27
CA GLN A 33 -2.77 -6.75 -0.09
C GLN A 33 -4.29 -6.89 -0.19
N LYS A 34 -4.91 -7.59 0.77
CA LYS A 34 -6.38 -7.72 0.84
C LYS A 34 -7.09 -6.38 1.08
N LEU A 35 -6.50 -5.49 1.88
CA LEU A 35 -7.03 -4.14 2.08
C LEU A 35 -6.98 -3.32 0.79
N ALA A 36 -5.90 -3.43 0.01
CA ALA A 36 -5.76 -2.77 -1.28
C ALA A 36 -6.80 -3.28 -2.30
N GLU A 37 -7.02 -4.59 -2.35
CA GLU A 37 -8.08 -5.21 -3.17
C GLU A 37 -9.47 -4.69 -2.80
N LEU A 38 -9.79 -4.65 -1.50
CA LEU A 38 -11.06 -4.10 -1.00
C LEU A 38 -11.23 -2.62 -1.32
N ALA A 39 -10.12 -1.88 -1.39
CA ALA A 39 -10.10 -0.47 -1.76
C ALA A 39 -10.19 -0.23 -3.28
N GLY A 40 -10.14 -1.29 -4.10
CA GLY A 40 -10.09 -1.19 -5.55
C GLY A 40 -8.78 -0.58 -6.08
N VAL A 41 -7.69 -0.69 -5.32
CA VAL A 41 -6.35 -0.23 -5.69
C VAL A 41 -5.54 -1.43 -6.17
N ALA A 42 -4.89 -1.31 -7.32
CA ALA A 42 -4.02 -2.38 -7.82
C ALA A 42 -2.89 -2.65 -6.81
N ALA A 43 -2.86 -3.86 -6.28
CA ALA A 43 -1.77 -4.32 -5.43
C ALA A 43 -0.54 -4.55 -6.30
N GLU A 44 0.49 -3.73 -6.12
CA GLU A 44 1.80 -3.98 -6.73
C GLU A 44 2.50 -5.08 -5.94
N SER A 45 3.02 -6.08 -6.64
CA SER A 45 3.82 -7.12 -5.99
C SER A 45 5.19 -6.54 -5.65
N GLY A 46 5.77 -6.98 -4.52
CA GLY A 46 7.10 -6.54 -4.08
C GLY A 46 8.22 -6.77 -5.09
N GLU A 47 8.00 -7.63 -6.10
CA GLU A 47 8.93 -7.88 -7.20
C GLU A 47 8.99 -6.73 -8.22
N GLU A 48 7.89 -6.03 -8.49
CA GLU A 48 7.87 -4.98 -9.52
C GLU A 48 8.54 -3.67 -9.05
N ILE A 49 8.49 -3.37 -7.76
CA ILE A 49 9.10 -2.16 -7.18
C ILE A 49 10.63 -2.27 -7.00
N TYR A 50 11.18 -3.48 -6.89
CA TYR A 50 12.63 -3.69 -6.70
C TYR A 50 13.45 -3.57 -8.00
N TYR A 51 12.81 -3.63 -9.18
CA TYR A 51 13.48 -3.52 -10.49
C TYR A 51 13.46 -2.12 -11.11
N VAL A 52 12.78 -1.15 -10.49
CA VAL A 52 12.67 0.25 -10.98
C VAL A 52 13.54 1.23 -10.18
N ARG A 53 14.35 0.74 -9.22
CA ARG A 53 15.26 1.57 -8.43
C ARG A 53 16.70 1.50 -8.89
#